data_AF-A0A9N7R3J1-F1
#
_entry.id   AF-A0A9N7R3J1-F1
#
_cell.length_a   1.000
_cell.length_b   1.000
_cell.length_c   1.000
_cell.angle_alpha   90.00
_cell.angle_beta   90.00
_cell.angle_gamma   90.00
#
_symmetry.space_group_name_H-M   'P 1'
#
loop_
_entity.id
_entity.type
_entity.pdbx_description
1 polymer ?
#
loop_
_entity_poly.entity_id
_entity_poly.type
_entity_poly.pdbx_seq_one_letter_code
_entity_poly.pdbx_strand_id
1 'polypeptide(L)'
;MMRMRTMNESVRPPPPPVNGGSSREKEWELRPGGMLVQTRTDTDQNRAPPPTIRVRVKYGSIYHEIRISSQATFGELKKMLSGPTGLHHQDQKLFYKEKERDSKAFLDTSGVKDKSKIVLQEDPISQEKRYLEMRKSAKMEKSAKSVSEISLEVDRLAGQVSALESVISKGAKVVEKDIVNLIELLMNQLLKLDGIIADGDVKLQRKMQVRRVQKLVETLDVLKIKNSVPHTSNGKDVPIPVYEPHKQRRYSNGEVSSPVDSQGRVSFGHSLIDSPVEQQPARHSAGGSVVITTQWETFDSAPGGPSTSAGSTRVAQPSFPWDLL
;
A
#
# COMPACT_ATOMS: atom_id res chain seq x y z
N MET A 1 -70.10 -18.11 -58.36
CA MET A 1 -71.54 -17.80 -58.14
C MET A 1 -71.73 -17.35 -56.70
N MET A 2 -72.85 -16.67 -56.38
CA MET A 2 -73.24 -16.14 -55.04
C MET A 2 -72.36 -14.95 -54.56
N ARG A 3 -72.89 -13.71 -54.47
CA ARG A 3 -73.82 -13.08 -53.48
C ARG A 3 -73.09 -12.66 -52.19
N MET A 4 -72.86 -11.36 -51.88
CA MET A 4 -73.74 -10.18 -51.67
C MET A 4 -74.29 -10.02 -50.25
N ARG A 5 -73.94 -8.88 -49.61
CA ARG A 5 -74.70 -7.97 -48.70
C ARG A 5 -73.67 -7.18 -47.85
N THR A 6 -73.60 -5.84 -47.73
CA THR A 6 -74.51 -4.67 -47.70
C THR A 6 -75.26 -4.43 -46.38
N MET A 7 -74.87 -3.35 -45.68
CA MET A 7 -75.60 -2.36 -44.83
C MET A 7 -74.49 -1.41 -44.28
N ASN A 8 -74.50 -0.08 -44.35
CA ASN A 8 -75.49 0.97 -44.03
C ASN A 8 -75.66 1.21 -42.52
N GLU A 9 -75.19 2.36 -41.99
CA GLU A 9 -76.00 3.36 -41.24
C GLU A 9 -75.14 4.60 -40.84
N SER A 10 -75.69 5.59 -40.09
CA SER A 10 -75.27 7.00 -40.13
C SER A 10 -74.96 7.69 -38.77
N VAL A 11 -73.86 8.47 -38.73
CA VAL A 11 -73.61 9.74 -37.96
C VAL A 11 -73.98 9.85 -36.45
N ARG A 12 -72.98 10.04 -35.56
CA ARG A 12 -72.88 11.13 -34.51
C ARG A 12 -71.58 11.09 -33.65
N PRO A 13 -71.07 12.25 -33.17
CA PRO A 13 -69.99 12.41 -32.14
C PRO A 13 -70.56 12.76 -30.73
N PRO A 14 -69.78 13.11 -29.66
CA PRO A 14 -68.32 13.20 -29.46
C PRO A 14 -67.85 12.14 -28.40
N PRO A 15 -67.16 12.35 -27.22
CA PRO A 15 -66.58 13.51 -26.49
C PRO A 15 -65.03 13.47 -26.23
N PRO A 16 -64.41 14.57 -25.71
CA PRO A 16 -63.03 14.62 -25.17
C PRO A 16 -63.01 14.72 -23.62
N PRO A 17 -61.86 14.93 -22.93
CA PRO A 17 -60.46 14.54 -23.20
C PRO A 17 -59.88 13.63 -22.08
N VAL A 18 -58.67 13.06 -22.26
CA VAL A 18 -57.88 12.50 -21.12
C VAL A 18 -56.41 12.91 -21.21
N ASN A 19 -55.91 13.51 -20.13
CA ASN A 19 -54.51 13.91 -19.94
C ASN A 19 -53.64 12.67 -19.66
N GLY A 20 -52.57 12.44 -20.44
CA GLY A 20 -51.98 11.10 -20.61
C GLY A 20 -50.46 11.00 -20.76
N GLY A 21 -49.70 11.95 -20.22
CA GLY A 21 -48.24 11.82 -20.09
C GLY A 21 -47.41 12.31 -21.29
N SER A 22 -46.31 12.99 -20.98
CA SER A 22 -45.27 13.36 -21.95
C SER A 22 -44.50 12.11 -22.38
N SER A 23 -45.02 11.38 -23.38
CA SER A 23 -44.25 10.35 -24.07
C SER A 23 -43.00 11.02 -24.66
N ARG A 24 -41.83 10.70 -24.10
CA ARG A 24 -40.55 11.15 -24.66
C ARG A 24 -40.44 10.56 -26.06
N GLU A 25 -40.46 11.41 -27.07
CA GLU A 25 -40.20 11.03 -28.45
C GLU A 25 -38.76 10.51 -28.55
N LYS A 26 -38.63 9.19 -28.37
CA LYS A 26 -37.41 8.46 -28.66
C LYS A 26 -37.28 8.43 -30.17
N GLU A 27 -36.55 9.39 -30.71
CA GLU A 27 -36.21 9.42 -32.14
C GLU A 27 -35.41 8.15 -32.48
N TRP A 28 -35.99 7.31 -33.35
CA TRP A 28 -35.39 6.07 -33.82
C TRP A 28 -34.78 6.29 -35.19
N GLU A 29 -33.48 6.10 -35.28
CA GLU A 29 -32.75 6.23 -36.54
C GLU A 29 -32.75 4.89 -37.29
N LEU A 30 -33.23 4.90 -38.53
CA LEU A 30 -33.14 3.76 -39.44
C LEU A 30 -31.74 3.69 -40.04
N ARG A 31 -30.95 2.71 -39.63
CA ARG A 31 -29.62 2.46 -40.22
C ARG A 31 -29.74 1.66 -41.52
N PRO A 32 -28.83 1.84 -42.51
CA PRO A 32 -28.79 1.02 -43.72
C PRO A 32 -28.78 -0.47 -43.37
N GLY A 33 -29.79 -1.21 -43.87
CA GLY A 33 -30.12 -2.56 -43.40
C GLY A 33 -31.45 -2.66 -42.64
N GLY A 34 -32.16 -1.55 -42.41
CA GLY A 34 -33.54 -1.54 -41.88
C GLY A 34 -33.66 -1.67 -40.36
N MET A 35 -32.53 -1.66 -39.64
CA MET A 35 -32.49 -1.74 -38.19
C MET A 35 -32.75 -0.36 -37.56
N LEU A 36 -33.82 -0.26 -36.74
CA LEU A 36 -34.07 0.92 -35.92
C LEU A 36 -33.10 0.93 -34.73
N VAL A 37 -32.31 1.98 -34.62
CA VAL A 37 -31.41 2.22 -33.48
C VAL A 37 -31.92 3.44 -32.72
N GLN A 38 -32.12 3.31 -31.41
CA GLN A 38 -32.53 4.46 -30.60
C GLN A 38 -31.40 5.49 -30.59
N THR A 39 -31.69 6.73 -30.99
CA THR A 39 -30.69 7.80 -30.91
C THR A 39 -30.21 7.99 -29.47
N ARG A 40 -28.92 8.22 -29.32
CA ARG A 40 -28.32 8.73 -28.08
C ARG A 40 -28.22 10.24 -28.20
N THR A 41 -29.31 10.93 -27.94
CA THR A 41 -29.30 12.39 -27.76
C THR A 41 -28.38 12.76 -26.60
N ASP A 42 -27.53 13.78 -26.77
CA ASP A 42 -26.58 14.30 -25.76
C ASP A 42 -27.30 15.09 -24.63
N THR A 43 -28.34 14.50 -24.04
CA THR A 43 -29.25 15.13 -23.08
C THR A 43 -28.59 15.39 -21.71
N ASP A 44 -27.38 14.88 -21.47
CA ASP A 44 -26.59 15.16 -20.27
C ASP A 44 -25.94 16.57 -20.28
N GLN A 45 -25.81 17.21 -21.45
CA GLN A 45 -25.28 18.59 -21.57
C GLN A 45 -26.22 19.65 -20.97
N ASN A 46 -27.53 19.37 -20.85
CA ASN A 46 -28.53 20.34 -20.39
C ASN A 46 -29.10 19.99 -18.99
N ARG A 47 -28.28 19.38 -18.13
CA ARG A 47 -28.62 19.17 -16.72
C ARG A 47 -28.34 20.46 -15.94
N ALA A 48 -29.39 21.14 -15.49
CA ALA A 48 -29.26 22.34 -14.65
C ALA A 48 -28.30 22.10 -13.47
N PRO A 49 -27.42 23.06 -13.13
CA PRO A 49 -26.35 22.85 -12.17
C PRO A 49 -26.91 22.41 -10.80
N PRO A 50 -26.29 21.42 -10.12
CA PRO A 50 -26.80 20.86 -8.87
C PRO A 50 -27.13 21.95 -7.82
N PRO A 51 -28.32 21.92 -7.19
CA PRO A 51 -28.75 22.95 -6.26
C PRO A 51 -27.74 23.20 -5.13
N THR A 52 -27.18 24.41 -5.09
CA THR A 52 -26.25 24.79 -4.03
C THR A 52 -27.01 25.12 -2.75
N ILE A 53 -26.74 24.37 -1.68
CA ILE A 53 -27.32 24.54 -0.35
C ILE A 53 -26.31 25.18 0.60
N ARG A 54 -26.79 25.94 1.59
CA ARG A 54 -25.99 26.36 2.74
C ARG A 54 -26.07 25.30 3.84
N VAL A 55 -24.94 24.92 4.40
CA VAL A 55 -24.84 24.01 5.53
C VAL A 55 -24.17 24.74 6.68
N ARG A 56 -24.81 24.78 7.85
CA ARG A 56 -24.30 25.47 9.05
C ARG A 56 -23.65 24.44 9.97
N VAL A 57 -22.32 24.42 9.97
CA VAL A 57 -21.52 23.45 10.72
C VAL A 57 -21.06 24.08 12.02
N LYS A 58 -21.51 23.54 13.17
CA LYS A 58 -21.02 23.93 14.49
C LYS A 58 -19.69 23.22 14.76
N TYR A 59 -18.64 23.97 15.11
CA TYR A 59 -17.37 23.45 15.63
C TYR A 59 -17.00 24.23 16.90
N GLY A 60 -16.78 23.54 18.02
CA GLY A 60 -16.63 24.19 19.33
C GLY A 60 -17.80 25.13 19.64
N SER A 61 -17.53 26.43 19.77
CA SER A 61 -18.54 27.49 19.94
C SER A 61 -18.90 28.23 18.65
N ILE A 62 -18.22 27.95 17.54
CA ILE A 62 -18.31 28.69 16.26
C ILE A 62 -19.28 27.97 15.30
N TYR A 63 -19.92 28.74 14.41
CA TYR A 63 -20.72 28.23 13.30
C TYR A 63 -20.11 28.68 11.97
N HIS A 64 -19.72 27.73 11.12
CA HIS A 64 -19.25 27.98 9.77
C HIS A 64 -20.40 27.71 8.78
N GLU A 65 -20.75 28.68 7.94
CA GLU A 65 -21.71 28.48 6.85
C GLU A 65 -20.96 28.12 5.55
N ILE A 66 -21.13 26.87 5.10
CA ILE A 66 -20.51 26.35 3.88
C ILE A 66 -21.57 26.30 2.77
N ARG A 67 -21.25 26.82 1.58
CA ARG A 67 -22.06 26.66 0.37
C ARG A 67 -21.55 25.45 -0.41
N ILE A 68 -22.40 24.47 -0.65
CA ILE A 68 -22.03 23.19 -1.27
C ILE A 68 -23.18 22.63 -2.12
N SER A 69 -22.89 21.81 -3.13
CA SER A 69 -23.93 21.08 -3.90
C SER A 69 -24.76 20.18 -2.98
N SER A 70 -26.07 20.09 -3.20
CA SER A 70 -26.93 19.12 -2.52
C SER A 70 -26.53 17.67 -2.82
N GLN A 71 -25.94 17.44 -3.99
CA GLN A 71 -25.46 16.13 -4.46
C GLN A 71 -24.00 15.85 -4.07
N ALA A 72 -23.37 16.71 -3.27
CA ALA A 72 -22.03 16.46 -2.75
C ALA A 72 -22.02 15.38 -1.68
N THR A 73 -20.85 14.78 -1.46
CA THR A 73 -20.58 13.88 -0.34
C THR A 73 -20.26 14.62 0.96
N PHE A 74 -20.42 13.95 2.09
CA PHE A 74 -19.86 14.43 3.37
C PHE A 74 -18.33 14.54 3.30
N GLY A 75 -17.63 13.78 2.46
CA GLY A 75 -16.19 13.88 2.24
C GLY A 75 -15.78 15.20 1.60
N GLU A 76 -16.56 15.73 0.65
CA GLU A 76 -16.38 17.08 0.11
C GLU A 76 -16.63 18.14 1.18
N LEU A 77 -17.69 17.99 1.99
CA LEU A 77 -17.96 18.92 3.09
C LEU A 77 -16.80 18.94 4.11
N LYS A 78 -16.24 17.78 4.48
CA LYS A 78 -15.05 17.69 5.36
C LYS A 78 -13.84 18.41 4.75
N LYS A 79 -13.61 18.29 3.44
CA LYS A 79 -12.55 19.03 2.73
C LYS A 79 -12.79 20.55 2.74
N MET A 80 -14.02 21.00 2.49
CA MET A 80 -14.37 22.44 2.56
C MET A 80 -14.24 23.01 3.97
N LEU A 81 -14.44 22.19 5.00
CA LEU A 81 -14.24 22.57 6.41
C LEU A 81 -12.77 22.63 6.83
N SER A 82 -11.87 21.86 6.21
CA SER A 82 -10.44 21.84 6.57
C SER A 82 -9.76 23.21 6.50
N GLY A 83 -10.23 24.12 5.64
CA GLY A 83 -9.79 25.51 5.61
C GLY A 83 -10.21 26.29 6.88
N PRO A 84 -11.51 26.54 7.10
CA PRO A 84 -11.99 27.37 8.21
C PRO A 84 -11.86 26.74 9.61
N THR A 85 -11.55 25.44 9.74
CA THR A 85 -11.37 24.77 11.06
C THR A 85 -9.95 24.27 11.30
N GLY A 86 -9.08 24.25 10.29
CA GLY A 86 -7.73 23.68 10.37
C GLY A 86 -7.66 22.15 10.46
N LEU A 87 -8.77 21.46 10.77
CA LEU A 87 -8.79 20.01 10.94
C LEU A 87 -8.69 19.26 9.61
N HIS A 88 -7.84 18.23 9.55
CA HIS A 88 -7.73 17.41 8.34
C HIS A 88 -9.03 16.64 8.13
N HIS A 89 -9.51 16.56 6.88
CA HIS A 89 -10.75 15.87 6.52
C HIS A 89 -10.87 14.37 6.91
N GLN A 90 -9.84 13.78 7.54
CA GLN A 90 -9.84 12.41 8.08
C GLN A 90 -10.22 12.38 9.57
N ASP A 91 -9.68 13.30 10.38
CA ASP A 91 -10.14 13.57 11.78
C ASP A 91 -11.57 14.16 11.82
N GLN A 92 -12.07 14.50 10.63
CA GLN A 92 -13.43 14.86 10.22
C GLN A 92 -14.58 13.99 10.74
N LYS A 93 -15.02 14.12 12.00
CA LYS A 93 -16.25 13.47 12.51
C LYS A 93 -17.47 14.40 12.40
N LEU A 94 -18.37 14.12 11.42
CA LEU A 94 -19.57 14.93 11.17
C LEU A 94 -20.84 14.21 11.62
N PHE A 95 -21.70 14.92 12.37
CA PHE A 95 -22.99 14.44 12.86
C PHE A 95 -24.16 15.24 12.29
N TYR A 96 -25.14 14.55 11.71
CA TYR A 96 -26.39 15.16 11.24
C TYR A 96 -27.61 14.40 11.78
N LYS A 97 -28.47 15.12 12.52
CA LYS A 97 -29.54 14.55 13.37
C LYS A 97 -28.99 13.50 14.33
N GLU A 98 -27.98 13.89 15.13
CA GLU A 98 -27.26 13.07 16.13
C GLU A 98 -26.55 11.82 15.61
N LYS A 99 -26.82 11.39 14.37
CA LYS A 99 -26.16 10.27 13.69
C LYS A 99 -24.90 10.75 12.95
N GLU A 100 -23.78 10.07 13.23
CA GLU A 100 -22.53 10.18 12.50
C GLU A 100 -22.70 9.89 10.99
N ARG A 101 -21.90 10.56 10.14
CA ARG A 101 -21.99 10.48 8.69
C ARG A 101 -20.65 10.11 8.06
N ASP A 102 -20.66 8.96 7.39
CA ASP A 102 -19.53 8.46 6.60
C ASP A 102 -19.18 9.42 5.45
N SER A 103 -17.89 9.49 5.11
CA SER A 103 -17.37 10.41 4.10
C SER A 103 -17.86 10.11 2.67
N LYS A 104 -18.34 8.89 2.38
CA LYS A 104 -18.90 8.51 1.07
C LYS A 104 -20.40 8.76 0.97
N ALA A 105 -21.09 9.05 2.07
CA ALA A 105 -22.51 9.35 2.04
C ALA A 105 -22.78 10.70 1.35
N PHE A 106 -23.88 10.78 0.59
CA PHE A 106 -24.35 12.03 -0.02
C PHE A 106 -25.18 12.87 0.95
N LEU A 107 -25.14 14.19 0.79
CA LEU A 107 -25.87 15.16 1.61
C LEU A 107 -27.39 15.03 1.40
N ASP A 108 -27.87 15.06 0.16
CA ASP A 108 -29.29 14.90 -0.19
C ASP A 108 -29.90 13.61 0.33
N THR A 109 -29.22 12.48 0.12
CA THR A 109 -29.62 11.12 0.49
C THR A 109 -29.59 10.94 2.02
N SER A 110 -28.76 11.70 2.71
CA SER A 110 -28.77 11.82 4.18
C SER A 110 -29.90 12.71 4.72
N GLY A 111 -30.64 13.40 3.85
CA GLY A 111 -31.72 14.33 4.18
C GLY A 111 -31.24 15.73 4.59
N VAL A 112 -30.05 16.16 4.15
CA VAL A 112 -29.52 17.51 4.36
C VAL A 112 -30.18 18.47 3.35
N LYS A 113 -30.56 19.66 3.81
CA LYS A 113 -31.23 20.71 3.02
C LYS A 113 -30.59 22.09 3.29
N ASP A 114 -31.02 23.13 2.60
CA ASP A 114 -30.56 24.50 2.88
C ASP A 114 -30.76 24.89 4.36
N LYS A 115 -29.76 25.56 4.92
CA LYS A 115 -29.63 25.96 6.34
C LYS A 115 -29.60 24.80 7.34
N SER A 116 -29.47 23.54 6.91
CA SER A 116 -29.32 22.38 7.82
C SER A 116 -28.15 22.58 8.79
N LYS A 117 -28.36 22.22 10.05
CA LYS A 117 -27.35 22.26 11.12
C LYS A 117 -26.64 20.90 11.21
N ILE A 118 -25.32 20.93 11.13
CA ILE A 118 -24.42 19.77 11.30
C ILE A 118 -23.49 20.09 12.47
N VAL A 119 -23.07 19.08 13.23
CA VAL A 119 -22.02 19.25 14.26
C VAL A 119 -20.75 18.59 13.76
N LEU A 120 -19.65 19.34 13.81
CA LEU A 120 -18.31 18.85 13.62
C LEU A 120 -17.70 18.58 15.00
N GLN A 121 -17.20 17.36 15.17
CA GLN A 121 -16.33 16.96 16.27
C GLN A 121 -15.00 16.47 15.68
N GLU A 122 -13.95 16.64 16.45
CA GLU A 122 -12.62 16.14 16.15
C GLU A 122 -12.48 14.71 16.65
N ASP A 123 -11.95 13.80 15.82
CA ASP A 123 -11.57 12.46 16.25
C ASP A 123 -10.08 12.42 16.64
N PRO A 124 -9.75 12.42 17.95
CA PRO A 124 -8.36 12.39 18.40
C PRO A 124 -7.66 11.08 18.04
N ILE A 125 -8.38 9.97 17.84
CA ILE A 125 -7.79 8.68 17.47
C ILE A 125 -7.29 8.72 16.02
N SER A 126 -8.08 9.32 15.12
CA SER A 126 -7.65 9.57 13.74
C SER A 126 -6.49 10.56 13.65
N GLN A 127 -6.49 11.61 14.49
CA GLN A 127 -5.38 12.57 14.59
C GLN A 127 -4.07 11.91 15.08
N GLU A 128 -4.11 11.18 16.20
CA GLU A 128 -2.98 10.42 16.77
C GLU A 128 -2.41 9.45 15.72
N LYS A 129 -3.26 8.64 15.09
CA LYS A 129 -2.88 7.71 14.01
C LYS A 129 -2.16 8.44 12.87
N ARG A 130 -2.69 9.58 12.43
CA ARG A 130 -2.13 10.38 11.34
C ARG A 130 -0.76 10.98 11.70
N TYR A 131 -0.56 11.44 12.93
CA TYR A 131 0.75 11.88 13.40
C TYR A 131 1.76 10.71 13.48
N LEU A 132 1.33 9.53 13.94
CA LEU A 132 2.17 8.35 13.99
C LEU A 132 2.60 7.86 12.59
N GLU A 133 1.67 7.83 11.62
CA GLU A 133 1.98 7.49 10.23
C GLU A 133 2.86 8.57 9.56
N MET A 134 2.64 9.85 9.84
CA MET A 134 3.53 10.93 9.38
C MET A 134 4.96 10.76 9.91
N ARG A 135 5.12 10.46 11.20
CA ARG A 135 6.42 10.20 11.84
C ARG A 135 7.11 8.96 11.27
N LYS A 136 6.35 7.89 10.96
CA LYS A 136 6.86 6.69 10.29
C LYS A 136 7.32 6.99 8.86
N SER A 137 6.53 7.75 8.10
CA SER A 137 6.85 8.16 6.74
C SER A 137 8.08 9.05 6.67
N ALA A 138 8.20 10.06 7.55
CA ALA A 138 9.39 10.91 7.64
C ALA A 138 10.66 10.12 8.01
N LYS A 139 10.57 9.09 8.87
CA LYS A 139 11.69 8.18 9.14
C LYS A 139 12.07 7.36 7.90
N MET A 140 11.08 6.83 7.17
CA MET A 140 11.31 6.08 5.93
C MET A 140 11.96 6.95 4.86
N GLU A 141 11.46 8.18 4.69
CA GLU A 141 11.99 9.16 3.73
C GLU A 141 13.43 9.57 4.08
N LYS A 142 13.76 9.74 5.37
CA LYS A 142 15.15 9.97 5.80
C LYS A 142 16.05 8.79 5.43
N SER A 143 15.64 7.55 5.70
CA SER A 143 16.40 6.37 5.28
C SER A 143 16.53 6.26 3.76
N ALA A 144 15.49 6.58 3.00
CA ALA A 144 15.52 6.61 1.53
C ALA A 144 16.52 7.64 1.00
N LYS A 145 16.49 8.87 1.54
CA LYS A 145 17.44 9.93 1.20
C LYS A 145 18.89 9.50 1.44
N SER A 146 19.20 8.89 2.58
CA SER A 146 20.56 8.38 2.86
C SER A 146 20.96 7.21 1.95
N VAL A 147 20.05 6.33 1.55
CA VAL A 147 20.35 5.29 0.54
C VAL A 147 20.59 5.90 -0.85
N SER A 148 19.86 6.96 -1.23
CA SER A 148 20.07 7.69 -2.48
C SER A 148 21.39 8.45 -2.51
N GLU A 149 21.74 9.13 -1.41
CA GLU A 149 23.03 9.82 -1.23
C GLU A 149 24.21 8.84 -1.36
N ILE A 150 24.12 7.67 -0.72
CA ILE A 150 25.14 6.63 -0.86
C ILE A 150 25.15 6.05 -2.29
N SER A 151 24.00 5.93 -2.98
CA SER A 151 24.00 5.52 -4.40
C SER A 151 24.88 6.42 -5.24
N LEU A 152 24.70 7.74 -5.14
CA LEU A 152 25.45 8.72 -5.93
C LEU A 152 26.96 8.63 -5.68
N GLU A 153 27.36 8.42 -4.42
CA GLU A 153 28.77 8.22 -4.07
C GLU A 153 29.31 6.86 -4.56
N VAL A 154 28.50 5.80 -4.54
CA VAL A 154 28.84 4.50 -5.14
C VAL A 154 28.93 4.59 -6.67
N ASP A 155 28.09 5.41 -7.31
CA ASP A 155 28.13 5.69 -8.75
C ASP A 155 29.40 6.46 -9.13
N ARG A 156 29.78 7.45 -8.30
CA ARG A 156 31.03 8.21 -8.43
C ARG A 156 32.27 7.32 -8.26
N LEU A 157 32.27 6.44 -7.26
CA LEU A 157 33.33 5.45 -7.03
C LEU A 157 33.41 4.43 -8.18
N ALA A 158 32.27 3.94 -8.67
CA ALA A 158 32.22 3.02 -9.83
C ALA A 158 32.90 3.62 -11.07
N GLY A 159 32.68 4.92 -11.34
CA GLY A 159 33.37 5.63 -12.43
C GLY A 159 34.90 5.63 -12.28
N GLN A 160 35.41 5.72 -11.05
CA GLN A 160 36.85 5.61 -10.77
C GLN A 160 37.37 4.17 -10.93
N VAL A 161 36.60 3.15 -10.51
CA VAL A 161 36.96 1.74 -10.73
C VAL A 161 37.08 1.44 -12.23
N SER A 162 36.09 1.84 -13.04
CA SER A 162 36.13 1.65 -14.50
C SER A 162 37.26 2.43 -15.18
N ALA A 163 37.67 3.58 -14.63
CA ALA A 163 38.83 4.32 -15.13
C ALA A 163 40.13 3.54 -14.87
N LEU A 164 40.34 3.02 -13.65
CA LEU A 164 41.49 2.16 -13.33
C LEU A 164 41.48 0.85 -14.13
N GLU A 165 40.31 0.24 -14.31
CA GLU A 165 40.14 -0.96 -15.15
C GLU A 165 40.59 -0.70 -16.59
N SER A 166 40.25 0.45 -17.16
CA SER A 166 40.68 0.85 -18.51
C SER A 166 42.18 1.08 -18.61
N VAL A 167 42.82 1.65 -17.58
CA VAL A 167 44.27 1.90 -17.54
C VAL A 167 45.04 0.58 -17.41
N ILE A 168 44.67 -0.25 -16.44
CA ILE A 168 45.31 -1.56 -16.17
C ILE A 168 45.10 -2.52 -17.35
N SER A 169 43.93 -2.52 -17.98
CA SER A 169 43.66 -3.38 -19.15
C SER A 169 44.33 -2.90 -20.44
N LYS A 170 44.90 -1.68 -20.46
CA LYS A 170 45.84 -1.19 -21.49
C LYS A 170 47.31 -1.49 -21.14
N GLY A 171 47.56 -2.17 -20.03
CA GLY A 171 48.90 -2.55 -19.54
C GLY A 171 49.69 -1.44 -18.86
N ALA A 172 49.07 -0.29 -18.60
CA ALA A 172 49.69 0.78 -17.81
C ALA A 172 49.53 0.49 -16.31
N LYS A 173 50.63 0.61 -15.56
CA LYS A 173 50.62 0.38 -14.10
C LYS A 173 49.99 1.56 -13.36
N VAL A 174 49.18 1.22 -12.36
CA VAL A 174 48.56 2.14 -11.39
C VAL A 174 49.29 2.03 -10.06
N VAL A 175 49.31 3.10 -9.26
CA VAL A 175 49.88 3.05 -7.90
C VAL A 175 48.98 2.18 -7.03
N GLU A 176 49.53 1.14 -6.38
CA GLU A 176 48.72 0.19 -5.58
C GLU A 176 47.91 0.90 -4.49
N LYS A 177 48.46 1.98 -3.91
CA LYS A 177 47.77 2.83 -2.93
C LYS A 177 46.43 3.35 -3.46
N ASP A 178 46.31 3.72 -4.73
CA ASP A 178 45.07 4.27 -5.28
C ASP A 178 43.97 3.20 -5.39
N ILE A 179 44.35 1.95 -5.68
CA ILE A 179 43.46 0.78 -5.66
C ILE A 179 42.98 0.52 -4.21
N VAL A 180 43.90 0.56 -3.24
CA VAL A 180 43.58 0.36 -1.81
C VAL A 180 42.66 1.47 -1.27
N ASN A 181 42.96 2.74 -1.56
CA ASN A 181 42.11 3.88 -1.20
C ASN A 181 40.68 3.71 -1.74
N LEU A 182 40.51 3.19 -2.96
CA LEU A 182 39.20 2.94 -3.57
C LEU A 182 38.43 1.80 -2.88
N ILE A 183 39.12 0.72 -2.48
CA ILE A 183 38.53 -0.35 -1.66
C ILE A 183 38.07 0.22 -0.31
N GLU A 184 38.91 1.00 0.38
CA GLU A 184 38.55 1.64 1.65
C GLU A 184 37.33 2.56 1.52
N LEU A 185 37.26 3.40 0.47
CA LEU A 185 36.12 4.28 0.22
C LEU A 185 34.82 3.50 -0.05
N LEU A 186 34.89 2.38 -0.77
CA LEU A 186 33.75 1.49 -1.01
C LEU A 186 33.30 0.77 0.27
N MET A 187 34.23 0.25 1.07
CA MET A 187 33.93 -0.38 2.36
C MET A 187 33.31 0.62 3.35
N ASN A 188 33.74 1.88 3.32
CA ASN A 188 33.09 2.95 4.08
C ASN A 188 31.64 3.21 3.63
N GLN A 189 31.30 3.09 2.35
CA GLN A 189 29.89 3.14 1.91
C GLN A 189 29.10 1.90 2.36
N LEU A 190 29.73 0.72 2.39
CA LEU A 190 29.11 -0.52 2.87
C LEU A 190 28.68 -0.40 4.35
N LEU A 191 29.59 0.08 5.20
CA LEU A 191 29.30 0.32 6.63
C LEU A 191 28.17 1.35 6.84
N LYS A 192 28.10 2.40 6.03
CA LYS A 192 26.98 3.35 6.05
C LYS A 192 25.66 2.69 5.65
N LEU A 193 25.65 1.81 4.64
CA LEU A 193 24.45 1.09 4.22
C LEU A 193 23.94 0.16 5.32
N ASP A 194 24.82 -0.58 5.99
CA ASP A 194 24.43 -1.47 7.09
C ASP A 194 23.84 -0.71 8.29
N GLY A 195 24.36 0.48 8.58
CA GLY A 195 23.81 1.39 9.60
C GLY A 195 22.41 1.96 9.30
N ILE A 196 21.93 1.92 8.04
CA ILE A 196 20.60 2.44 7.68
C ILE A 196 19.52 1.42 8.05
N ILE A 197 18.77 1.70 9.11
CA ILE A 197 17.54 0.98 9.46
C ILE A 197 16.44 1.36 8.46
N ALA A 198 15.96 0.39 7.69
CA ALA A 198 14.94 0.56 6.65
C ALA A 198 14.10 -0.71 6.43
N ASP A 199 12.85 -0.51 6.04
CA ASP A 199 11.89 -1.56 5.69
C ASP A 199 11.28 -1.32 4.30
N GLY A 200 10.47 -2.27 3.81
CA GLY A 200 9.84 -2.18 2.48
C GLY A 200 10.85 -1.97 1.35
N ASP A 201 10.50 -1.11 0.40
CA ASP A 201 11.31 -0.86 -0.80
C ASP A 201 12.67 -0.22 -0.49
N VAL A 202 12.79 0.58 0.56
CA VAL A 202 14.07 1.18 0.98
C VAL A 202 15.04 0.09 1.45
N LYS A 203 14.54 -0.98 2.08
CA LYS A 203 15.33 -2.17 2.43
C LYS A 203 15.84 -2.91 1.20
N LEU A 204 15.04 -2.95 0.12
CA LEU A 204 15.42 -3.54 -1.16
C LEU A 204 16.45 -2.68 -1.90
N GLN A 205 16.27 -1.35 -1.93
CA GLN A 205 17.24 -0.40 -2.47
C GLN A 205 18.59 -0.51 -1.74
N ARG A 206 18.58 -0.53 -0.39
CA ARG A 206 19.76 -0.75 0.45
C ARG A 206 20.48 -2.05 0.09
N LYS A 207 19.74 -3.17 -0.05
CA LYS A 207 20.26 -4.48 -0.47
C LYS A 207 20.81 -4.49 -1.90
N MET A 208 20.26 -3.66 -2.79
CA MET A 208 20.79 -3.46 -4.14
C MET A 208 22.14 -2.74 -4.10
N GLN A 209 22.27 -1.64 -3.35
CA GLN A 209 23.53 -0.91 -3.24
C GLN A 209 24.64 -1.74 -2.58
N VAL A 210 24.32 -2.53 -1.54
CA VAL A 210 25.25 -3.51 -0.93
C VAL A 210 25.88 -4.43 -1.98
N ARG A 211 25.06 -5.01 -2.87
CA ARG A 211 25.54 -5.88 -3.97
C ARG A 211 26.38 -5.14 -5.01
N ARG A 212 26.07 -3.86 -5.28
CA ARG A 212 26.86 -3.03 -6.22
C ARG A 212 28.24 -2.74 -5.64
N VAL A 213 28.31 -2.35 -4.36
CA VAL A 213 29.57 -2.12 -3.64
C VAL A 213 30.42 -3.39 -3.59
N GLN A 214 29.83 -4.54 -3.24
CA GLN A 214 30.52 -5.84 -3.24
C GLN A 214 31.16 -6.15 -4.60
N LYS A 215 30.41 -6.04 -5.69
CA LYS A 215 30.94 -6.27 -7.05
C LYS A 215 32.08 -5.32 -7.43
N LEU A 216 32.03 -4.06 -6.97
CA LEU A 216 33.10 -3.08 -7.23
C LEU A 216 34.38 -3.42 -6.45
N VAL A 217 34.26 -3.91 -5.21
CA VAL A 217 35.41 -4.41 -4.42
C VAL A 217 36.00 -5.67 -5.07
N GLU A 218 35.18 -6.66 -5.44
CA GLU A 218 35.60 -7.85 -6.19
C GLU A 218 36.37 -7.49 -7.48
N THR A 219 35.93 -6.44 -8.18
CA THR A 219 36.60 -5.92 -9.38
C THR A 219 37.96 -5.30 -9.03
N LEU A 220 38.04 -4.49 -7.96
CA LEU A 220 39.30 -3.88 -7.50
C LEU A 220 40.32 -4.91 -7.02
N ASP A 221 39.90 -5.99 -6.37
CA ASP A 221 40.80 -7.08 -5.95
C ASP A 221 41.42 -7.80 -7.17
N VAL A 222 40.61 -8.06 -8.21
CA VAL A 222 41.12 -8.61 -9.48
C VAL A 222 42.07 -7.62 -10.18
N LEU A 223 41.77 -6.31 -10.15
CA LEU A 223 42.66 -5.28 -10.69
C LEU A 223 43.96 -5.16 -9.90
N LYS A 224 43.92 -5.33 -8.57
CA LYS A 224 45.08 -5.35 -7.70
C LYS A 224 46.04 -6.47 -8.09
N ILE A 225 45.53 -7.67 -8.31
CA ILE A 225 46.31 -8.82 -8.80
C ILE A 225 46.90 -8.52 -10.18
N LYS A 226 46.07 -8.07 -11.14
CA LYS A 226 46.50 -7.75 -12.52
C LYS A 226 47.61 -6.69 -12.57
N ASN A 227 47.58 -5.69 -11.68
CA ASN A 227 48.57 -4.60 -11.61
C ASN A 227 49.93 -5.07 -11.03
N SER A 228 49.91 -6.07 -10.15
CA SER A 228 51.11 -6.64 -9.53
C SER A 228 51.84 -7.63 -10.44
N VAL A 229 51.14 -8.35 -11.33
CA VAL A 229 51.76 -9.22 -12.33
C VAL A 229 52.54 -8.38 -13.36
N PRO A 230 53.83 -8.64 -13.62
CA PRO A 230 54.56 -7.98 -14.70
C PRO A 230 54.07 -8.49 -16.06
N HIS A 231 53.83 -7.59 -17.02
CA HIS A 231 53.52 -7.96 -18.40
C HIS A 231 54.73 -8.57 -19.10
N THR A 232 54.90 -9.89 -18.97
CA THR A 232 55.82 -10.68 -19.80
C THR A 232 55.24 -10.76 -21.22
N SER A 233 55.76 -9.95 -22.13
CA SER A 233 55.35 -9.92 -23.54
C SER A 233 55.90 -11.13 -24.31
N ASN A 234 55.30 -12.31 -24.10
CA ASN A 234 55.31 -13.42 -25.05
C ASN A 234 54.21 -14.42 -24.73
N GLY A 235 53.50 -14.91 -25.75
CA GLY A 235 52.37 -15.81 -25.58
C GLY A 235 52.79 -17.23 -25.16
N LYS A 236 52.27 -17.67 -24.01
CA LYS A 236 52.07 -19.08 -23.62
C LYS A 236 51.12 -19.09 -22.42
N ASP A 237 50.17 -20.02 -22.40
CA ASP A 237 49.15 -20.10 -21.36
C ASP A 237 49.74 -20.39 -19.99
N VAL A 238 49.21 -19.72 -18.96
CA VAL A 238 49.48 -20.00 -17.55
C VAL A 238 48.12 -20.21 -16.86
N PRO A 239 47.92 -21.30 -16.08
CA PRO A 239 46.59 -21.63 -15.55
C PRO A 239 46.06 -20.60 -14.55
N ILE A 240 44.76 -20.33 -14.62
CA ILE A 240 44.03 -19.56 -13.60
C ILE A 240 43.97 -20.41 -12.32
N PRO A 241 44.42 -19.91 -11.15
CA PRO A 241 44.18 -20.57 -9.88
C PRO A 241 42.69 -20.48 -9.53
N VAL A 242 41.99 -21.61 -9.56
CA VAL A 242 40.58 -21.68 -9.14
C VAL A 242 40.52 -21.61 -7.61
N TYR A 243 40.13 -20.45 -7.08
CA TYR A 243 39.74 -20.32 -5.68
C TYR A 243 38.25 -20.64 -5.52
N GLU A 244 37.96 -21.70 -4.75
CA GLU A 244 36.58 -22.01 -4.36
C GLU A 244 36.00 -20.91 -3.46
N PRO A 245 34.70 -20.57 -3.59
CA PRO A 245 34.05 -19.64 -2.68
C PRO A 245 33.91 -20.27 -1.28
N HIS A 246 34.67 -19.77 -0.31
CA HIS A 246 34.61 -20.22 1.09
C HIS A 246 33.21 -20.07 1.69
N LYS A 247 32.44 -21.17 1.71
CA LYS A 247 31.21 -21.26 2.50
C LYS A 247 31.55 -21.21 3.98
N GLN A 248 30.98 -20.24 4.70
CA GLN A 248 31.07 -20.15 6.15
C GLN A 248 30.58 -21.46 6.79
N ARG A 249 31.44 -22.12 7.57
CA ARG A 249 31.02 -23.25 8.42
C ARG A 249 30.03 -22.74 9.46
N ARG A 250 28.81 -23.30 9.48
CA ARG A 250 27.98 -23.30 10.68
C ARG A 250 28.49 -24.33 11.68
N TYR A 251 28.12 -24.15 12.95
CA TYR A 251 28.58 -24.94 14.08
C TYR A 251 28.10 -26.41 14.01
N SER A 252 28.87 -27.28 14.67
CA SER A 252 28.62 -28.72 14.82
C SER A 252 27.70 -29.03 16.00
N ASN A 253 27.01 -30.19 15.98
CA ASN A 253 26.65 -31.02 17.14
C ASN A 253 26.00 -32.34 16.66
N GLY A 254 26.37 -33.50 17.26
CA GLY A 254 25.81 -34.85 17.02
C GLY A 254 26.27 -35.51 15.69
N GLU A 255 26.69 -36.77 15.57
CA GLU A 255 26.38 -38.07 16.24
C GLU A 255 24.96 -38.62 15.89
N VAL A 256 24.77 -39.89 15.45
CA VAL A 256 25.71 -41.01 15.25
C VAL A 256 25.21 -42.08 14.23
N SER A 257 26.15 -42.87 13.69
CA SER A 257 26.00 -44.22 13.07
C SER A 257 25.34 -44.46 11.69
N SER A 258 25.78 -45.57 11.09
CA SER A 258 25.50 -46.17 9.75
C SER A 258 24.82 -47.56 9.95
N PRO A 259 24.70 -48.52 8.98
CA PRO A 259 25.03 -48.51 7.54
C PRO A 259 23.99 -49.16 6.56
N VAL A 260 24.30 -49.06 5.26
CA VAL A 260 24.10 -50.02 4.13
C VAL A 260 23.04 -51.14 4.24
N ASP A 261 22.14 -51.20 3.23
CA ASP A 261 21.90 -52.44 2.45
C ASP A 261 21.45 -52.14 1.00
N SER A 262 21.15 -53.16 0.17
CA SER A 262 21.43 -53.14 -1.27
C SER A 262 20.41 -53.77 -2.25
N GLN A 263 20.40 -53.26 -3.49
CA GLN A 263 19.90 -53.82 -4.77
C GLN A 263 18.37 -54.02 -5.02
N GLY A 264 17.98 -54.02 -6.32
CA GLY A 264 16.63 -54.27 -6.87
C GLY A 264 15.86 -52.98 -7.27
N ARG A 265 15.86 -52.45 -8.51
CA ARG A 265 15.61 -52.96 -9.89
C ARG A 265 14.11 -52.96 -10.26
N VAL A 266 13.79 -52.45 -11.47
CA VAL A 266 12.48 -52.38 -12.20
C VAL A 266 11.33 -51.61 -11.52
N SER A 267 10.37 -50.98 -12.24
CA SER A 267 10.30 -50.46 -13.62
C SER A 267 9.07 -49.53 -13.77
N PHE A 268 9.05 -48.71 -14.84
CA PHE A 268 7.93 -47.87 -15.31
C PHE A 268 7.50 -46.74 -14.34
N GLY A 269 7.15 -45.52 -14.76
CA GLY A 269 7.11 -44.98 -16.12
C GLY A 269 5.73 -44.99 -16.75
N HIS A 270 4.83 -44.11 -16.29
CA HIS A 270 3.91 -43.34 -17.14
C HIS A 270 3.32 -42.17 -16.34
N SER A 271 3.04 -41.06 -17.02
CA SER A 271 2.27 -39.92 -16.51
C SER A 271 1.05 -39.73 -17.43
N LEU A 272 -0.04 -39.15 -16.91
CA LEU A 272 -0.74 -37.96 -17.45
C LEU A 272 -2.23 -37.88 -17.00
N ILE A 273 -2.61 -36.67 -16.54
CA ILE A 273 -3.85 -35.93 -16.84
C ILE A 273 -5.21 -36.28 -16.16
N ASP A 274 -5.90 -35.17 -15.82
CA ASP A 274 -7.29 -34.90 -15.41
C ASP A 274 -7.94 -35.61 -14.20
N SER A 275 -8.59 -34.92 -13.23
CA SER A 275 -9.56 -33.78 -13.23
C SER A 275 -10.98 -34.19 -13.65
N PRO A 276 -12.03 -33.47 -13.18
CA PRO A 276 -12.49 -33.32 -11.79
C PRO A 276 -13.97 -33.78 -11.65
N VAL A 277 -14.59 -33.71 -10.45
CA VAL A 277 -16.06 -33.55 -10.31
C VAL A 277 -16.50 -33.20 -8.88
N GLU A 278 -17.59 -32.45 -8.74
CA GLU A 278 -18.30 -32.15 -7.47
C GLU A 278 -19.33 -33.23 -7.11
N GLN A 279 -19.62 -33.45 -5.81
CA GLN A 279 -20.97 -33.22 -5.25
C GLN A 279 -21.06 -33.43 -3.72
N GLN A 280 -22.19 -32.98 -3.16
CA GLN A 280 -22.51 -33.01 -1.72
C GLN A 280 -23.47 -34.21 -1.39
N PRO A 281 -24.25 -34.23 -0.29
CA PRO A 281 -23.80 -34.90 0.94
C PRO A 281 -24.79 -35.96 1.48
N ALA A 282 -24.29 -36.91 2.27
CA ALA A 282 -25.13 -37.82 3.07
C ALA A 282 -24.56 -38.04 4.48
N ARG A 283 -25.45 -38.22 5.46
CA ARG A 283 -25.13 -38.43 6.89
C ARG A 283 -25.19 -39.91 7.25
N HIS A 284 -24.17 -40.43 7.93
CA HIS A 284 -24.35 -41.49 8.93
C HIS A 284 -23.38 -41.25 10.10
N SER A 285 -23.87 -41.37 11.34
CA SER A 285 -23.10 -41.12 12.57
C SER A 285 -23.02 -42.36 13.45
N ALA A 286 -21.83 -42.73 13.92
CA ALA A 286 -21.63 -43.51 15.16
C ALA A 286 -20.15 -43.51 15.61
N GLY A 287 -19.90 -43.26 16.90
CA GLY A 287 -18.67 -43.67 17.62
C GLY A 287 -17.56 -42.63 17.87
N GLY A 288 -17.22 -42.38 19.15
CA GLY A 288 -16.01 -41.69 19.62
C GLY A 288 -15.98 -40.16 19.37
N SER A 289 -16.22 -39.25 20.31
CA SER A 289 -15.76 -39.10 21.70
C SER A 289 -14.24 -38.86 21.85
N VAL A 290 -13.84 -37.57 21.84
CA VAL A 290 -13.25 -36.83 22.98
C VAL A 290 -12.90 -35.42 22.49
N VAL A 291 -13.27 -34.38 23.24
CA VAL A 291 -12.83 -32.99 23.01
C VAL A 291 -11.92 -32.58 24.16
N ILE A 292 -10.69 -32.17 23.85
CA ILE A 292 -9.78 -31.57 24.84
C ILE A 292 -10.05 -30.06 24.87
N THR A 293 -10.32 -29.52 26.05
CA THR A 293 -10.71 -28.11 26.25
C THR A 293 -9.80 -27.41 27.24
N THR A 294 -9.39 -26.18 26.93
CA THR A 294 -8.93 -25.17 27.93
C THR A 294 -7.57 -25.57 28.59
N GLN A 295 -6.79 -24.70 29.24
CA GLN A 295 -6.99 -23.31 29.67
C GLN A 295 -5.73 -22.46 29.38
N TRP A 296 -5.88 -21.13 29.41
CA TRP A 296 -4.79 -20.22 29.79
C TRP A 296 -5.23 -19.52 31.08
N GLU A 297 -4.36 -19.51 32.09
CA GLU A 297 -4.74 -19.12 33.45
C GLU A 297 -4.91 -17.60 33.61
N THR A 298 -5.90 -17.22 34.43
CA THR A 298 -6.08 -15.85 34.93
C THR A 298 -5.62 -15.83 36.39
N PHE A 299 -4.64 -15.01 36.74
CA PHE A 299 -4.17 -14.90 38.12
C PHE A 299 -5.02 -13.89 38.89
N ASP A 300 -5.65 -14.34 39.98
CA ASP A 300 -6.56 -13.55 40.81
C ASP A 300 -5.88 -13.00 42.09
N SER A 301 -6.62 -12.22 42.88
CA SER A 301 -6.05 -11.28 43.86
C SER A 301 -6.12 -11.76 45.32
N ALA A 302 -5.00 -11.60 46.03
CA ALA A 302 -4.86 -11.52 47.49
C ALA A 302 -5.24 -12.77 48.32
N PRO A 303 -4.71 -12.86 49.56
CA PRO A 303 -5.58 -12.61 50.71
C PRO A 303 -4.91 -11.92 51.92
N GLY A 304 -5.74 -11.28 52.77
CA GLY A 304 -5.44 -11.03 54.19
C GLY A 304 -4.63 -9.76 54.56
N GLY A 305 -5.18 -8.98 55.51
CA GLY A 305 -4.44 -7.96 56.28
C GLY A 305 -4.16 -8.46 57.72
N PRO A 306 -4.02 -7.59 58.75
CA PRO A 306 -4.08 -6.11 58.74
C PRO A 306 -2.87 -5.42 59.45
N SER A 307 -2.76 -4.08 59.37
CA SER A 307 -2.59 -3.17 60.54
C SER A 307 -2.11 -1.73 60.20
N THR A 308 -2.82 -0.74 60.78
CA THR A 308 -2.36 0.55 61.33
C THR A 308 -1.44 1.55 60.58
N SER A 309 -1.93 2.80 60.59
CA SER A 309 -1.22 4.08 60.88
C SER A 309 -0.71 5.00 59.74
N ALA A 310 -1.36 6.18 59.70
CA ALA A 310 -0.93 7.54 59.32
C ALA A 310 0.36 7.78 58.49
N GLY A 311 0.20 8.45 57.34
CA GLY A 311 1.30 8.98 56.52
C GLY A 311 0.89 10.20 55.67
N SER A 312 1.23 11.39 56.16
CA SER A 312 0.83 12.70 55.60
C SER A 312 1.36 13.01 54.19
N THR A 313 0.48 13.54 53.34
CA THR A 313 0.67 14.68 52.40
C THR A 313 1.98 14.80 51.59
N ARG A 314 1.88 14.69 50.25
CA ARG A 314 2.21 15.80 49.32
C ARG A 314 1.81 15.52 47.86
N VAL A 315 1.14 16.49 47.24
CA VAL A 315 1.01 16.59 45.78
C VAL A 315 2.21 17.39 45.27
N ALA A 316 2.86 16.93 44.21
CA ALA A 316 3.98 17.63 43.57
C ALA A 316 3.66 17.92 42.09
N GLN A 317 3.33 19.17 41.79
CA GLN A 317 3.37 19.68 40.41
C GLN A 317 4.77 20.26 40.13
N PRO A 318 5.43 19.92 39.02
CA PRO A 318 6.52 20.72 38.49
C PRO A 318 5.94 21.91 37.70
N SER A 319 6.21 23.13 38.14
CA SER A 319 5.86 24.36 37.41
C SER A 319 6.94 24.72 36.38
N PHE A 320 6.52 25.27 35.24
CA PHE A 320 7.42 25.91 34.27
C PHE A 320 7.62 27.38 34.63
N PRO A 321 8.86 27.88 34.70
CA PRO A 321 9.18 29.27 34.40
C PRO A 321 9.63 29.40 32.93
N TRP A 322 8.96 30.27 32.17
CA TRP A 322 9.49 30.76 30.89
C TRP A 322 10.21 32.08 31.15
N ASP A 323 11.53 32.09 31.03
CA ASP A 323 12.33 33.32 31.01
C ASP A 323 13.62 33.08 30.21
N LEU A 324 13.72 33.65 29.01
CA LEU A 324 14.75 34.61 28.63
C LEU A 324 14.63 35.05 27.16
N LEU A 325 15.08 36.29 26.95
CA LEU A 325 15.17 37.08 25.71
C LEU A 325 15.89 36.37 24.54
#